data_AF-A0A1B9FR69-F1
#
_entry.id   AF-A0A1B9FR69-F1
#
_cell.length_a   1.000
_cell.length_b   1.000
_cell.length_c   1.000
_cell.angle_alpha   90.00
_cell.angle_beta   90.00
_cell.angle_gamma   90.00
#
_symmetry.space_group_name_H-M   'P 1'
#
loop_
_entity.id
_entity.type
_entity.pdbx_description
1 polymer ?
#
loop_
_entity_poly.entity_id
_entity_poly.type
_entity_poly.pdbx_seq_one_letter_code
_entity_poly.pdbx_strand_id
1 'polypeptide(L)'
;MSNPTDLFNQAKSAATTVASTVVNTATSAVNQATALAGQAANSDAAANVTSSARSLGSQAASTAGSLAGQAHAQAHALAPTVIPAPAGGATAEGVDNRGDLSPTDEVGKAKFEKLFESRHTANELKDKGILKGAPGDSLAGKRADLEKAMHKDQLDKDIAQRPQPEELVKKGILNPDEAPPAQ
;
A
#
# COMPACT_ATOMS: atom_id res chain seq x y z
N MET A 1 -14.20 -33.07 34.61
CA MET A 1 -13.95 -31.97 35.56
C MET A 1 -12.44 -31.92 35.76
N SER A 2 -11.75 -30.95 35.15
CA SER A 2 -10.30 -30.78 35.35
C SER A 2 -10.04 -30.45 36.82
N ASN A 3 -9.12 -31.18 37.46
CA ASN A 3 -8.85 -31.05 38.88
C ASN A 3 -8.17 -29.69 39.12
N PRO A 4 -8.59 -28.85 40.09
CA PRO A 4 -7.99 -27.53 40.34
C PRO A 4 -6.47 -27.57 40.60
N THR A 5 -5.97 -28.72 41.07
CA THR A 5 -4.54 -28.97 41.27
C THR A 5 -3.76 -29.05 39.95
N ASP A 6 -4.36 -29.55 38.87
CA ASP A 6 -3.70 -29.67 37.54
C ASP A 6 -3.54 -28.30 36.89
N LEU A 7 -4.54 -27.42 37.02
CA LEU A 7 -4.51 -26.06 36.49
C LEU A 7 -3.41 -25.21 37.13
N PHE A 8 -3.27 -25.30 38.45
CA PHE A 8 -2.23 -24.59 39.19
C PHE A 8 -0.83 -25.09 38.83
N ASN A 9 -0.64 -26.40 38.70
CA ASN A 9 0.64 -26.99 38.31
C ASN A 9 1.02 -26.64 36.86
N GLN A 10 0.05 -26.63 35.94
CA GLN A 10 0.25 -26.24 34.55
C GLN A 10 0.61 -24.76 34.41
N ALA A 11 -0.07 -23.86 35.15
CA ALA A 11 0.25 -22.45 35.19
C ALA A 11 1.66 -22.18 35.78
N LYS A 12 2.06 -22.94 36.81
CA LYS A 12 3.42 -22.87 37.37
C LYS A 12 4.49 -23.30 36.36
N SER A 13 4.24 -24.36 35.59
CA SER A 13 5.14 -24.83 34.54
C SER A 13 5.25 -23.82 33.38
N ALA A 14 4.13 -23.19 33.02
CA ALA A 14 4.06 -22.12 32.03
C ALA A 14 4.94 -20.92 32.43
N ALA A 15 4.71 -20.40 33.63
CA ALA A 15 5.45 -19.26 34.17
C ALA A 15 6.95 -19.56 34.27
N THR A 16 7.32 -20.78 34.64
CA THR A 16 8.72 -21.21 34.73
C THR A 16 9.38 -21.24 33.35
N THR A 17 8.68 -21.73 32.33
CA THR A 17 9.17 -21.79 30.93
C THR A 17 9.38 -20.38 30.35
N VAL A 18 8.43 -19.48 30.59
CA VAL A 18 8.54 -18.07 30.19
C VAL A 18 9.71 -17.39 30.90
N ALA A 19 9.83 -17.58 32.22
CA ALA A 19 10.92 -17.02 33.00
C ALA A 19 12.30 -17.48 32.50
N SER A 20 12.49 -18.79 32.25
CA SER A 20 13.74 -19.31 31.71
C SER A 20 14.04 -18.77 30.30
N THR A 21 13.03 -18.63 29.45
CA THR A 21 13.19 -18.09 28.09
C THR A 21 13.61 -16.62 28.12
N VAL A 22 12.98 -15.82 28.99
CA VAL A 22 13.33 -14.40 29.18
C VAL A 22 14.74 -14.26 29.73
N VAL A 23 15.11 -15.05 30.75
CA VAL A 23 16.46 -15.02 31.34
C VAL A 23 17.51 -15.39 30.29
N ASN A 24 17.34 -16.49 29.56
CA ASN A 24 18.30 -16.92 28.54
C ASN A 24 18.44 -15.92 27.39
N THR A 25 17.33 -15.28 26.99
CA THR A 25 17.33 -14.24 25.94
C THR A 25 18.02 -12.96 26.43
N ALA A 26 17.70 -12.52 27.65
CA ALA A 26 18.32 -11.35 28.25
C ALA A 26 19.84 -11.55 28.43
N THR A 27 20.27 -12.71 28.94
CA THR A 27 21.69 -13.05 29.05
C THR A 27 22.39 -13.06 27.69
N SER A 28 21.75 -13.60 26.65
CA SER A 28 22.30 -13.61 25.29
C SER A 28 22.36 -12.21 24.66
N ALA A 29 21.39 -11.34 24.95
CA ALA A 29 21.38 -9.95 24.48
C ALA A 29 22.43 -9.09 25.21
N VAL A 30 22.59 -9.27 26.53
CA VAL A 30 23.62 -8.59 27.32
C VAL A 30 25.01 -8.97 26.83
N ASN A 31 25.28 -10.27 26.61
CA ASN A 31 26.58 -10.72 26.10
C ASN A 31 26.92 -10.11 24.73
N GLN A 32 25.93 -9.98 23.84
CA GLN A 32 26.11 -9.33 22.55
C GLN A 32 26.29 -7.80 22.66
N ALA A 33 25.57 -7.14 23.56
CA ALA A 33 25.73 -5.71 23.83
C ALA A 33 27.09 -5.38 24.45
N THR A 34 27.61 -6.23 25.34
CA THR A 34 28.96 -6.09 25.92
C THR A 34 30.04 -6.27 24.86
N ALA A 35 29.87 -7.20 23.91
CA ALA A 35 30.79 -7.36 22.78
C ALA A 35 30.81 -6.12 21.87
N LEU A 36 29.64 -5.50 21.64
CA LEU A 36 29.52 -4.26 20.86
C LEU A 36 30.15 -3.05 21.56
N ALA A 37 29.99 -2.92 22.88
CA ALA A 37 30.62 -1.86 23.66
C ALA A 37 32.15 -1.94 23.61
N GLY A 38 32.73 -3.15 23.58
CA GLY A 38 34.17 -3.35 23.39
C GLY A 38 34.67 -2.99 21.99
N GLN A 39 33.84 -3.18 20.95
CA GLN A 39 34.17 -2.85 19.55
C GLN A 39 34.03 -1.36 19.25
N ALA A 40 33.10 -0.66 19.90
CA ALA A 40 32.88 0.78 19.73
C ALA A 40 34.06 1.66 20.20
N ALA A 41 34.96 1.11 21.01
CA ALA A 41 36.20 1.78 21.42
C ALA A 41 37.23 1.91 20.28
N ASN A 42 37.06 1.21 19.15
CA ASN A 42 37.95 1.25 17.98
C ASN A 42 37.22 1.84 16.74
N SER A 43 37.90 2.72 16.01
CA SER A 43 37.36 3.78 15.14
C SER A 43 36.45 3.43 13.94
N ASP A 44 36.16 2.17 13.63
CA ASP A 44 35.23 1.75 12.54
C ASP A 44 33.76 1.56 13.04
N ALA A 45 33.46 2.11 14.22
CA ALA A 45 32.33 1.73 15.06
C ALA A 45 30.93 2.06 14.50
N ALA A 46 30.72 3.20 13.82
CA ALA A 46 29.36 3.71 13.59
C ALA A 46 28.50 2.82 12.65
N ALA A 47 29.09 2.29 11.57
CA ALA A 47 28.37 1.44 10.61
C ALA A 47 28.17 0.00 11.14
N ASN A 48 29.17 -0.52 11.86
CA ASN A 48 29.14 -1.85 12.47
C ASN A 48 28.19 -1.89 13.68
N VAL A 49 28.16 -0.82 14.49
CA VAL A 49 27.21 -0.66 15.60
C VAL A 49 25.77 -0.54 15.07
N THR A 50 25.53 0.21 13.99
CA THR A 50 24.18 0.36 13.42
C THR A 50 23.64 -0.95 12.83
N SER A 51 24.47 -1.67 12.07
CA SER A 51 24.09 -2.97 11.49
C SER A 51 23.85 -4.04 12.56
N SER A 52 24.69 -4.08 13.59
CA SER A 52 24.54 -4.99 14.73
C SER A 52 23.38 -4.64 15.66
N ALA A 53 23.08 -3.35 15.85
CA ALA A 53 21.89 -2.91 16.59
C ALA A 53 20.60 -3.30 15.84
N ARG A 54 20.60 -3.19 14.50
CA ARG A 54 19.49 -3.64 13.67
C ARG A 54 19.31 -5.15 13.72
N SER A 55 20.39 -5.95 13.71
CA SER A 55 20.30 -7.40 13.84
C SER A 55 19.80 -7.82 15.22
N LEU A 56 20.30 -7.22 16.30
CA LEU A 56 19.79 -7.42 17.67
C LEU A 56 18.32 -7.03 17.79
N GLY A 57 17.92 -5.90 17.20
CA GLY A 57 16.53 -5.47 17.15
C GLY A 57 15.63 -6.49 16.43
N SER A 58 16.10 -7.02 15.30
CA SER A 58 15.36 -8.06 14.56
C SER A 58 15.29 -9.39 15.33
N GLN A 59 16.36 -9.78 16.02
CA GLN A 59 16.41 -10.99 16.83
C GLN A 59 15.49 -10.87 18.05
N ALA A 60 15.53 -9.73 18.76
CA ALA A 60 14.62 -9.44 19.87
C ALA A 60 13.14 -9.45 19.42
N ALA A 61 12.84 -8.87 18.26
CA ALA A 61 11.48 -8.89 17.69
C ALA A 61 11.03 -10.32 17.34
N SER A 62 11.91 -11.14 16.75
CA SER A 62 11.60 -12.54 16.43
C SER A 62 11.36 -13.39 17.69
N THR A 63 12.21 -13.24 18.72
CA THR A 63 12.08 -13.96 19.99
C THR A 63 10.83 -13.52 20.77
N ALA A 64 10.51 -12.23 20.76
CA ALA A 64 9.28 -11.71 21.34
C ALA A 64 8.05 -12.27 20.60
N GLY A 65 8.10 -12.35 19.26
CA GLY A 65 7.06 -12.97 18.45
C GLY A 65 6.87 -14.46 18.75
N SER A 66 7.96 -15.23 18.86
CA SER A 66 7.88 -16.66 19.21
C SER A 66 7.38 -16.89 20.64
N LEU A 67 7.80 -16.06 21.60
CA LEU A 67 7.35 -16.15 22.99
C LEU A 67 5.86 -15.77 23.12
N ALA A 68 5.43 -14.73 22.39
CA ALA A 68 4.01 -14.37 22.31
C ALA A 68 3.16 -15.49 21.69
N GLY A 69 3.66 -16.12 20.62
CA GLY A 69 3.01 -17.27 20.00
C GLY A 69 2.92 -18.48 20.92
N GLN A 70 3.99 -18.80 21.66
CA GLN A 70 4.02 -19.88 22.65
C GLN A 70 3.07 -19.60 23.83
N ALA A 71 3.07 -18.38 24.36
CA ALA A 71 2.15 -17.96 25.42
C ALA A 71 0.70 -18.03 24.97
N HIS A 72 0.41 -17.62 23.73
CA HIS A 72 -0.91 -17.72 23.13
C HIS A 72 -1.38 -19.17 22.97
N ALA A 73 -0.53 -20.05 22.41
CA ALA A 73 -0.82 -21.48 22.28
C ALA A 73 -1.05 -22.15 23.65
N GLN A 74 -0.29 -21.75 24.66
CA GLN A 74 -0.45 -22.26 26.02
C GLN A 74 -1.73 -21.77 26.69
N ALA A 75 -2.13 -20.51 26.44
CA ALA A 75 -3.41 -19.97 26.91
C ALA A 75 -4.60 -20.68 26.27
N HIS A 76 -4.51 -21.00 24.98
CA HIS A 76 -5.53 -21.77 24.27
C HIS A 76 -5.66 -23.20 24.81
N ALA A 77 -4.54 -23.87 25.14
CA ALA A 77 -4.56 -25.19 25.78
C ALA A 77 -5.20 -25.17 27.18
N LEU A 78 -5.14 -24.03 27.88
CA LEU A 78 -5.72 -23.83 29.21
C LEU A 78 -7.24 -23.59 29.18
N ALA A 79 -7.74 -22.97 28.11
CA ALA A 79 -9.14 -22.60 27.96
C ALA A 79 -9.62 -22.80 26.50
N PRO A 80 -9.81 -24.04 26.05
CA PRO A 80 -10.12 -24.36 24.64
C PRO A 80 -11.50 -23.89 24.18
N THR A 81 -12.40 -23.49 25.09
CA THR A 81 -13.74 -22.97 24.76
C THR A 81 -13.76 -21.45 24.55
N VAL A 82 -12.67 -20.75 24.86
CA VAL A 82 -12.52 -19.32 24.61
C VAL A 82 -11.87 -19.18 23.24
N ILE A 83 -12.69 -18.90 22.22
CA ILE A 83 -12.20 -18.57 20.88
C ILE A 83 -11.37 -17.27 21.01
N PRO A 84 -10.07 -17.28 20.68
CA PRO A 84 -9.28 -16.06 20.72
C PRO A 84 -9.78 -15.08 19.65
N ALA A 85 -9.90 -13.80 20.00
CA ALA A 85 -10.01 -12.76 18.98
C ALA A 85 -8.81 -12.89 18.03
N PRO A 86 -9.00 -12.76 16.70
CA PRO A 86 -7.93 -13.03 15.74
C PRO A 86 -6.74 -12.13 16.06
N ALA A 87 -5.64 -12.76 16.47
CA ALA A 87 -4.36 -12.10 16.62
C ALA A 87 -4.05 -11.42 15.29
N GLY A 88 -3.68 -10.14 15.32
CA GLY A 88 -3.33 -9.33 14.15
C GLY A 88 -2.05 -9.78 13.45
N GLY A 89 -2.01 -11.03 13.00
CA GLY A 89 -1.05 -11.62 12.09
C GLY A 89 -1.84 -12.30 10.98
N ALA A 90 -1.85 -11.68 9.81
CA ALA A 90 -2.48 -12.18 8.60
C ALA A 90 -1.86 -13.53 8.19
N THR A 91 -2.40 -14.63 8.70
CA THR A 91 -2.45 -15.88 7.95
C THR A 91 -3.82 -15.91 7.30
N ALA A 92 -3.82 -16.10 5.98
CA ALA A 92 -4.88 -15.72 5.04
C ALA A 92 -6.18 -16.55 5.12
N GLU A 93 -6.51 -17.15 6.26
CA GLU A 93 -7.67 -18.05 6.41
C GLU A 93 -8.96 -17.36 6.89
N GLY A 94 -9.08 -16.04 6.75
CA GLY A 94 -10.29 -15.31 7.17
C GLY A 94 -10.61 -14.03 6.41
N VAL A 95 -9.84 -13.68 5.38
CA VAL A 95 -10.19 -12.56 4.49
C VAL A 95 -11.11 -13.09 3.39
N ASP A 96 -12.33 -12.55 3.32
CA ASP A 96 -13.27 -12.87 2.27
C ASP A 96 -12.79 -12.26 0.94
N ASN A 97 -12.01 -13.05 0.19
CA ASN A 97 -11.47 -12.67 -1.12
C ASN A 97 -12.45 -12.95 -2.26
N ARG A 98 -13.72 -13.31 -1.98
CA ARG A 98 -14.75 -13.61 -2.98
C ARG A 98 -15.15 -12.35 -3.76
N GLY A 99 -14.25 -11.85 -4.61
CA GLY A 99 -14.40 -10.58 -5.31
C GLY A 99 -13.10 -9.94 -5.76
N ASP A 100 -11.94 -10.44 -5.29
CA ASP A 100 -10.62 -9.88 -5.61
C ASP A 100 -10.14 -10.18 -7.04
N LEU A 101 -10.91 -10.98 -7.80
CA LEU A 101 -10.59 -11.44 -9.15
C LEU A 101 -9.24 -12.18 -9.22
N SER A 102 -8.81 -12.80 -8.11
CA SER A 102 -7.57 -13.56 -8.06
C SER A 102 -7.62 -14.76 -9.01
N PRO A 103 -6.49 -15.11 -9.66
CA PRO A 103 -6.42 -16.29 -10.51
C PRO A 103 -6.53 -17.63 -9.75
N THR A 104 -6.46 -17.58 -8.42
CA THR A 104 -6.50 -18.76 -7.54
C THR A 104 -7.91 -19.30 -7.33
N ASP A 105 -8.92 -18.43 -7.41
CA ASP A 105 -10.33 -18.80 -7.22
C ASP A 105 -11.03 -19.00 -8.58
N GLU A 106 -11.67 -20.14 -8.80
CA GLU A 106 -12.36 -20.45 -10.07
C GLU A 106 -13.47 -19.45 -10.40
N VAL A 107 -14.24 -19.01 -9.40
CA VAL A 107 -15.30 -18.01 -9.56
C VAL A 107 -14.72 -16.64 -9.91
N GLY A 108 -13.60 -16.26 -9.29
CA GLY A 108 -12.87 -15.03 -9.59
C GLY A 108 -12.35 -15.03 -11.03
N LYS A 109 -11.75 -16.15 -11.44
CA LYS A 109 -11.27 -16.38 -12.81
C LYS A 109 -12.40 -16.28 -13.85
N ALA A 110 -13.54 -16.90 -13.63
CA ALA A 110 -14.68 -16.81 -14.55
C ALA A 110 -15.21 -15.38 -14.68
N LYS A 111 -15.28 -14.63 -13.56
CA LYS A 111 -15.67 -13.22 -13.57
C LYS A 111 -14.63 -12.35 -14.29
N PHE A 112 -13.35 -12.62 -14.09
CA PHE A 112 -12.26 -11.94 -14.79
C PHE A 112 -12.35 -12.14 -16.31
N GLU A 113 -12.50 -13.39 -16.77
CA GLU A 113 -12.60 -13.71 -18.20
C GLU A 113 -13.75 -12.93 -18.87
N LYS A 114 -14.93 -12.95 -18.24
CA LYS A 114 -16.10 -12.19 -18.71
C LYS A 114 -15.82 -10.68 -18.83
N LEU A 115 -15.12 -10.10 -17.85
CA LEU A 115 -14.75 -8.68 -17.89
C LEU A 115 -13.71 -8.40 -18.99
N PHE A 116 -12.78 -9.32 -19.18
CA PHE A 116 -11.73 -9.21 -20.18
C PHE A 116 -12.29 -9.26 -21.61
N GLU A 117 -13.26 -10.14 -21.87
CA GLU A 117 -13.97 -10.19 -23.16
C GLU A 117 -14.70 -8.87 -23.46
N SER A 118 -15.26 -8.23 -22.44
CA SER A 118 -16.00 -6.96 -22.58
C SER A 118 -15.11 -5.72 -22.62
N ARG A 119 -13.77 -5.87 -22.58
CA ARG A 119 -12.86 -4.73 -22.52
C ARG A 119 -12.81 -3.99 -23.86
N HIS A 120 -12.73 -2.66 -23.80
CA HIS A 120 -12.49 -1.84 -24.99
C HIS A 120 -11.02 -1.89 -25.40
N THR A 121 -10.76 -1.74 -26.70
CA THR A 121 -9.41 -1.62 -27.24
C THR A 121 -8.79 -0.27 -26.86
N ALA A 122 -7.46 -0.20 -26.85
CA ALA A 122 -6.75 1.04 -26.52
C ALA A 122 -7.09 2.20 -27.48
N ASN A 123 -7.39 1.91 -28.74
CA ASN A 123 -7.77 2.93 -29.72
C ASN A 123 -9.16 3.49 -29.42
N GLU A 124 -10.15 2.63 -29.14
CA GLU A 124 -11.49 3.10 -28.76
C GLU A 124 -11.45 3.96 -27.48
N LEU A 125 -10.55 3.66 -26.54
CA LEU A 125 -10.36 4.49 -25.35
C LEU A 125 -9.74 5.85 -25.66
N LYS A 126 -8.90 5.97 -26.70
CA LYS A 126 -8.37 7.25 -27.19
C LYS A 126 -9.47 8.05 -27.88
N ASP A 127 -10.26 7.40 -28.72
CA ASP A 127 -11.36 8.03 -29.45
C ASP A 127 -12.43 8.56 -28.49
N LYS A 128 -12.69 7.83 -27.39
CA LYS A 128 -13.55 8.29 -26.28
C LYS A 128 -12.89 9.36 -25.39
N GLY A 129 -11.65 9.77 -25.66
CA GLY A 129 -10.92 10.79 -24.90
C GLY A 129 -10.48 10.36 -23.50
N ILE A 130 -10.61 9.07 -23.16
CA ILE A 130 -10.24 8.49 -21.86
C ILE A 130 -8.73 8.29 -21.79
N LEU A 131 -8.13 7.67 -22.82
CA LEU A 131 -6.69 7.44 -22.88
C LEU A 131 -6.00 8.59 -23.63
N LYS A 132 -5.10 9.31 -22.96
CA LYS A 132 -4.41 10.48 -23.53
C LYS A 132 -3.21 10.16 -24.43
N GLY A 133 -2.73 8.92 -24.42
CA GLY A 133 -1.52 8.53 -25.14
C GLY A 133 -1.41 7.03 -25.37
N ALA A 134 -0.21 6.52 -25.61
CA ALA A 134 0.00 5.08 -25.66
C ALA A 134 -0.17 4.46 -24.25
N PRO A 135 -0.66 3.21 -24.14
CA PRO A 135 -0.69 2.51 -22.86
C PRO A 135 0.72 2.44 -22.25
N GLY A 136 0.85 2.82 -20.97
CA GLY A 136 2.13 2.81 -20.25
C GLY A 136 2.96 4.10 -20.39
N ASP A 137 2.52 5.09 -21.16
CA ASP A 137 3.19 6.38 -21.24
C ASP A 137 2.81 7.26 -20.04
N SER A 138 3.74 7.40 -19.09
CA SER A 138 3.58 8.19 -17.87
C SER A 138 3.53 9.70 -18.09
N LEU A 139 3.99 10.18 -19.26
CA LEU A 139 4.03 11.61 -19.60
C LEU A 139 2.83 12.05 -20.45
N ALA A 140 1.99 11.13 -20.94
CA ALA A 140 0.85 11.45 -21.78
C ALA A 140 -0.10 12.49 -21.17
N GLY A 141 -0.36 12.40 -19.86
CA GLY A 141 -1.19 13.39 -19.14
C GLY A 141 -0.57 14.79 -19.18
N LYS A 142 0.71 14.91 -18.84
CA LYS A 142 1.42 16.20 -18.82
C LYS A 142 1.51 16.83 -20.21
N ARG A 143 1.68 16.03 -21.27
CA ARG A 143 1.66 16.53 -22.65
C ARG A 143 0.29 17.08 -23.04
N ALA A 144 -0.78 16.37 -22.71
CA ALA A 144 -2.15 16.85 -22.94
C ALA A 144 -2.47 18.14 -22.17
N ASP A 145 -1.96 18.26 -20.94
CA ASP A 145 -2.13 19.48 -20.13
C ASP A 145 -1.39 20.68 -20.74
N LEU A 146 -0.17 20.46 -21.25
CA LEU A 146 0.59 21.48 -21.96
C LEU A 146 -0.11 21.92 -23.25
N GLU A 147 -0.56 20.97 -24.08
CA GLU A 147 -1.31 21.26 -25.31
C GLU A 147 -2.58 22.07 -25.01
N LYS A 148 -3.30 21.72 -23.94
CA LYS A 148 -4.46 22.47 -23.49
C LYS A 148 -4.11 23.91 -23.07
N ALA A 149 -3.01 24.11 -22.35
CA ALA A 149 -2.55 25.43 -21.97
C ALA A 149 -2.17 26.27 -23.20
N MET A 150 -1.44 25.68 -24.15
CA MET A 150 -1.08 26.35 -25.40
C MET A 150 -2.32 26.75 -26.22
N HIS A 151 -3.31 25.87 -26.34
CA HIS A 151 -4.57 26.18 -27.01
C HIS A 151 -5.36 27.27 -26.27
N LYS A 152 -5.34 27.26 -24.94
CA LYS A 152 -5.96 28.32 -24.14
C LYS A 152 -5.30 29.67 -24.42
N ASP A 153 -3.98 29.75 -24.37
CA ASP A 153 -3.24 30.98 -24.62
C ASP A 153 -3.46 31.50 -26.05
N GLN A 154 -3.56 30.59 -27.02
CA GLN A 154 -3.87 30.95 -28.40
C GLN A 154 -5.29 31.52 -28.53
N LEU A 155 -6.27 30.84 -27.93
CA LEU A 155 -7.66 31.31 -27.92
C LEU A 155 -7.80 32.66 -27.23
N ASP A 156 -7.11 32.88 -26.11
CA ASP A 156 -7.15 34.15 -25.38
C ASP A 156 -6.59 35.30 -26.25
N LYS A 157 -5.54 35.06 -27.05
CA LYS A 157 -5.02 36.04 -28.03
C LYS A 157 -6.00 36.30 -29.17
N ASP A 158 -6.58 35.25 -29.74
CA ASP A 158 -7.50 35.36 -30.88
C ASP A 158 -8.80 36.06 -30.48
N ILE A 159 -9.29 35.83 -29.25
CA ILE A 159 -10.43 36.56 -28.68
C ILE A 159 -10.08 38.03 -28.46
N ALA A 160 -8.90 38.34 -27.93
CA ALA A 160 -8.48 39.73 -27.71
C ALA A 160 -8.35 40.52 -29.03
N GLN A 161 -7.99 39.85 -30.12
CA GLN A 161 -7.87 40.44 -31.46
C GLN A 161 -9.13 40.26 -32.32
N ARG A 162 -10.25 39.83 -31.72
CA ARG A 162 -11.49 39.56 -32.45
C ARG A 162 -11.98 40.82 -33.19
N PRO A 163 -12.07 40.80 -34.53
CA PRO A 163 -12.56 41.93 -35.30
C PRO A 163 -14.02 42.24 -34.97
N GLN A 164 -14.37 43.52 -34.98
CA GLN A 164 -15.75 43.95 -34.78
C GLN A 164 -16.62 43.57 -35.99
N PRO A 165 -17.95 43.35 -35.80
CA PRO A 165 -18.85 42.96 -36.87
C PRO A 165 -18.82 43.91 -38.07
N GLU A 166 -18.69 45.21 -37.84
CA GLU A 166 -18.66 46.24 -38.89
C GLU A 166 -17.42 46.10 -39.79
N GLU A 167 -16.28 45.71 -39.21
CA GLU A 167 -15.07 45.43 -39.98
C GLU A 167 -15.23 44.19 -40.87
N LEU A 168 -16.00 43.20 -40.41
CA LEU A 168 -16.31 42.00 -41.18
C LEU A 168 -17.27 42.30 -42.34
N VAL A 169 -18.25 43.19 -42.14
CA VAL A 169 -19.12 43.69 -43.21
C VAL A 169 -18.31 44.45 -44.26
N LYS A 170 -17.40 45.34 -43.83
CA LYS A 170 -16.51 46.08 -44.74
C LYS A 170 -15.59 45.16 -45.55
N LYS A 171 -15.16 44.04 -44.96
CA LYS A 171 -14.36 43.00 -45.64
C LYS A 171 -15.19 42.07 -46.52
N GLY A 172 -16.51 42.21 -46.56
CA GLY A 172 -17.42 41.35 -47.33
C GLY A 172 -17.56 39.93 -46.78
N ILE A 173 -17.16 39.69 -45.53
CA ILE A 173 -17.25 38.39 -44.87
C ILE A 173 -18.64 38.22 -44.22
N LEU A 174 -19.23 39.31 -43.73
CA LEU A 174 -20.53 39.33 -43.06
C LEU A 174 -21.52 40.17 -43.87
N ASN A 175 -22.75 39.69 -44.04
CA ASN A 175 -23.81 40.47 -44.68
C ASN A 175 -24.34 41.54 -43.71
N PRO A 176 -24.67 42.76 -44.20
CA PRO A 176 -25.14 43.84 -43.33
C PRO A 176 -26.46 43.52 -42.61
N ASP A 177 -27.34 42.71 -43.20
CA ASP A 177 -28.61 42.29 -42.60
C ASP A 177 -28.47 41.18 -41.55
N GLU A 178 -27.33 40.49 -41.52
CA GLU A 178 -27.01 39.41 -40.57
C GLU A 178 -26.09 39.87 -39.43
N ALA A 179 -25.76 41.16 -39.37
CA ALA A 179 -24.92 41.71 -38.31
C ALA A 179 -25.66 41.62 -36.95
N PRO A 180 -25.08 40.97 -35.93
CA PRO A 180 -25.68 40.92 -34.61
C PRO A 180 -25.79 42.34 -34.03
N PRO A 181 -26.82 42.64 -33.21
CA PRO A 181 -26.95 43.95 -32.60
C PRO A 181 -25.70 44.24 -31.76
N ALA A 182 -25.16 45.46 -31.89
CA ALA A 182 -24.00 45.90 -31.13
C ALA A 182 -24.23 45.63 -29.63
N GLN A 183 -23.39 44.78 -29.04
CA GLN A 183 -23.43 44.44 -27.61
C GLN A 183 -22.71 45.51 -26.78
#